data_AF-A0A7W2D3I4-F1
#
_entry.id   AF-A0A7W2D3I4-F1
#
_cell.length_a   1.000
_cell.length_b   1.000
_cell.length_c   1.000
_cell.angle_alpha   90.00
_cell.angle_beta   90.00
_cell.angle_gamma   90.00
#
_symmetry.space_group_name_H-M   'P 1'
#
loop_
_entity.id
_entity.type
_entity.pdbx_description
1 polymer ?
#
loop_
_entity_poly.entity_id
_entity_poly.type
_entity_poly.pdbx_seq_one_letter_code
_entity_poly.pdbx_strand_id
1 'polypeptide(L)'
;MCASPRTTREGIPFACSPDQLKTLVAHRKGEGDLVCRGGKWFLIAICEVPDPEVFEPVDWVGVDRGIVNLATTSDGTNHQGRRLSRYRRWQARKRAELQKKNTRSARRRLASRSHKERRHATHVNHRISKEIVSVAQRTGRGIALEQLDGIRERVRLRRDQRATLSSWPFHPLGQHLTYKARRIEMQGPWKDFDQVERAIFRWVTWYNEERLHSALDYVPPAEYERDWWRQQEAIPKSA
;
A
#
# COMPACT_ATOMS: atom_id res chain seq x y z
N MET A 1 -40.58 -34.02 -17.00
CA MET A 1 -40.46 -32.56 -16.74
C MET A 1 -39.52 -32.37 -15.56
N CYS A 2 -38.26 -32.00 -15.80
CA CYS A 2 -37.31 -31.70 -14.72
C CYS A 2 -37.49 -30.25 -14.31
N ALA A 3 -37.90 -30.00 -13.07
CA ALA A 3 -37.98 -28.66 -12.51
C ALA A 3 -36.56 -28.11 -12.32
N SER A 4 -36.21 -27.02 -13.01
CA SER A 4 -35.01 -26.25 -12.70
C SER A 4 -35.10 -25.71 -11.26
N PRO A 5 -34.01 -25.76 -10.47
CA PRO A 5 -34.02 -25.17 -9.15
C PRO A 5 -34.20 -23.66 -9.27
N ARG A 6 -35.23 -23.12 -8.63
CA ARG A 6 -35.40 -21.68 -8.43
C ARG A 6 -34.26 -21.22 -7.53
N THR A 7 -33.21 -20.65 -8.13
CA THR A 7 -32.20 -19.89 -7.40
C THR A 7 -32.86 -18.64 -6.83
N THR A 8 -33.29 -18.72 -5.57
CA THR A 8 -33.72 -17.55 -4.80
C THR A 8 -32.50 -16.66 -4.60
N ARG A 9 -32.47 -15.52 -5.29
CA ARG A 9 -31.46 -14.48 -5.07
C ARG A 9 -31.73 -13.85 -3.72
N GLU A 10 -30.92 -14.18 -2.72
CA GLU A 10 -30.94 -13.51 -1.42
C GLU A 10 -30.17 -12.18 -1.50
N GLY A 11 -30.79 -11.10 -1.01
CA GLY A 11 -30.15 -9.81 -0.89
C GLY A 11 -29.31 -9.76 0.38
N ILE A 12 -27.97 -9.75 0.25
CA ILE A 12 -27.05 -9.64 1.38
C ILE A 12 -26.62 -8.17 1.52
N PRO A 13 -26.93 -7.49 2.63
CA PRO A 13 -26.41 -6.14 2.87
C PRO A 13 -24.90 -6.18 3.10
N PHE A 14 -24.18 -5.18 2.60
CA PHE A 14 -22.73 -5.05 2.79
C PHE A 14 -22.35 -3.58 3.03
N ALA A 15 -21.24 -3.36 3.75
CA ALA A 15 -20.67 -2.05 3.95
C ALA A 15 -19.71 -1.70 2.81
N CYS A 16 -19.80 -0.49 2.27
CA CYS A 16 -18.97 0.00 1.18
C CYS A 16 -18.93 1.53 1.21
N SER A 17 -17.81 2.14 0.77
CA SER A 17 -17.78 3.60 0.63
C SER A 17 -18.71 4.05 -0.51
N PRO A 18 -19.31 5.26 -0.44
CA PRO A 18 -20.23 5.75 -1.46
C PRO A 18 -19.64 5.73 -2.88
N ASP A 19 -18.36 6.09 -3.02
CA ASP A 19 -17.71 6.12 -4.33
C ASP A 19 -17.43 4.71 -4.87
N GLN A 20 -17.06 3.76 -4.01
CA GLN A 20 -16.91 2.36 -4.43
C GLN A 20 -18.25 1.73 -4.80
N LEU A 21 -19.35 2.13 -4.13
CA LEU A 21 -20.69 1.67 -4.48
C LEU A 21 -21.09 2.19 -5.86
N LYS A 22 -20.82 3.46 -6.18
CA LYS A 22 -21.02 4.01 -7.54
C LYS A 22 -20.24 3.22 -8.58
N THR A 23 -18.96 2.95 -8.34
CA THR A 23 -18.14 2.14 -9.25
C THR A 23 -18.69 0.74 -9.43
N LEU A 24 -19.08 0.08 -8.34
CA LEU A 24 -19.67 -1.26 -8.38
C LEU A 24 -20.97 -1.29 -9.17
N VAL A 25 -21.86 -0.33 -8.96
CA VAL A 25 -23.15 -0.26 -9.67
C VAL A 25 -22.94 0.02 -11.16
N ALA A 26 -22.02 0.92 -11.50
CA ALA A 26 -21.81 1.35 -12.89
C ALA A 26 -20.94 0.40 -13.72
N HIS A 27 -19.93 -0.24 -13.10
CA HIS A 27 -18.83 -0.88 -13.83
C HIS A 27 -18.62 -2.34 -13.50
N ARG A 28 -19.44 -2.94 -12.62
CA ARG A 28 -19.28 -4.37 -12.28
C ARG A 28 -19.39 -5.24 -13.53
N LYS A 29 -18.44 -6.15 -13.68
CA LYS A 29 -18.41 -7.16 -14.73
C LYS A 29 -18.16 -8.54 -14.16
N GLY A 30 -18.90 -9.52 -14.65
CA GLY A 30 -18.74 -10.92 -14.27
C GLY A 30 -19.21 -11.24 -12.85
N GLU A 31 -18.83 -12.43 -12.41
CA GLU A 31 -19.10 -12.95 -11.08
C GLU A 31 -18.19 -12.27 -10.04
N GLY A 32 -18.65 -12.24 -8.79
CA GLY A 32 -17.87 -11.73 -7.67
C GLY A 32 -17.61 -12.84 -6.67
N ASP A 33 -16.42 -12.85 -6.09
CA ASP A 33 -16.05 -13.83 -5.08
C ASP A 33 -16.39 -13.31 -3.69
N LEU A 34 -16.98 -14.18 -2.86
CA LEU A 34 -17.15 -13.91 -1.43
C LEU A 34 -16.06 -14.64 -0.64
N VAL A 35 -15.21 -13.88 0.06
CA VAL A 35 -14.03 -14.43 0.75
C VAL A 35 -14.05 -14.08 2.23
N CYS A 36 -13.84 -15.08 3.09
CA CYS A 36 -13.66 -14.87 4.54
C CYS A 36 -12.17 -14.74 4.89
N ARG A 37 -11.76 -13.61 5.48
CA ARG A 37 -10.39 -13.37 5.97
C ARG A 37 -10.42 -12.71 7.34
N GLY A 38 -9.73 -13.31 8.31
CA GLY A 38 -9.67 -12.78 9.68
C GLY A 38 -11.04 -12.64 10.35
N GLY A 39 -11.98 -13.54 10.05
CA GLY A 39 -13.35 -13.50 10.56
C GLY A 39 -14.25 -12.46 9.90
N LYS A 40 -13.75 -11.72 8.89
CA LYS A 40 -14.53 -10.74 8.11
C LYS A 40 -14.82 -11.30 6.73
N TRP A 41 -16.02 -11.02 6.22
CA TRP A 41 -16.43 -11.35 4.86
C TRP A 41 -16.14 -10.18 3.92
N PHE A 42 -15.60 -10.47 2.74
CA PHE A 42 -15.28 -9.51 1.70
C PHE A 42 -15.91 -9.94 0.38
N LEU A 43 -16.61 -9.03 -0.28
CA LEU A 43 -17.01 -9.18 -1.67
C LEU A 43 -15.89 -8.64 -2.57
N ILE A 44 -15.34 -9.49 -3.43
CA ILE A 44 -14.39 -9.12 -4.48
C ILE A 44 -15.18 -9.08 -5.78
N ALA A 45 -15.53 -7.88 -6.22
CA ALA A 45 -16.19 -7.66 -7.50
C ALA A 45 -15.19 -7.07 -8.51
N ILE A 46 -15.17 -7.64 -9.71
CA ILE A 46 -14.40 -7.11 -10.82
C ILE A 46 -15.19 -5.96 -11.43
N CYS A 47 -14.54 -4.80 -11.59
CA CYS A 47 -15.13 -3.64 -12.24
C CYS A 47 -14.23 -3.22 -13.41
N GLU A 48 -14.81 -3.09 -14.60
CA GLU A 48 -14.12 -2.52 -15.76
C GLU A 48 -14.46 -1.04 -15.85
N VAL A 49 -13.53 -0.21 -15.38
CA VAL A 49 -13.65 1.24 -15.40
C VAL A 49 -12.92 1.74 -16.65
N PRO A 50 -13.49 2.67 -17.43
CA PRO A 50 -12.79 3.29 -18.55
C PRO A 50 -11.44 3.87 -18.11
N ASP A 51 -10.43 3.71 -18.94
CA ASP A 51 -9.16 4.38 -18.73
C ASP A 51 -9.37 5.91 -18.83
N PRO A 52 -8.63 6.69 -18.03
CA PRO A 52 -8.69 8.14 -18.14
C PRO A 52 -8.13 8.60 -19.48
N GLU A 53 -8.56 9.79 -19.89
CA GLU A 53 -7.88 10.50 -20.96
C GLU A 53 -6.42 10.75 -20.55
N VAL A 54 -5.51 10.50 -21.48
CA VAL A 54 -4.08 10.72 -21.27
C VAL A 54 -3.85 12.23 -21.17
N PHE A 55 -3.33 12.66 -20.04
CA PHE A 55 -2.92 14.04 -19.81
C PHE A 55 -1.44 14.19 -20.14
N GLU A 56 -1.10 15.19 -20.95
CA GLU A 56 0.28 15.59 -21.19
C GLU A 56 0.78 16.45 -20.02
N PRO A 57 1.79 15.98 -19.26
CA PRO A 57 2.25 16.69 -18.07
C PRO A 57 2.97 18.00 -18.43
N VAL A 58 2.74 19.03 -17.61
CA VAL A 58 3.40 20.35 -17.80
C VAL A 58 4.91 20.28 -17.53
N ASP A 59 5.33 19.34 -16.69
CA ASP A 59 6.71 19.05 -16.31
C ASP A 59 6.76 17.68 -15.58
N TRP A 60 7.93 17.22 -15.15
CA TRP A 60 8.14 15.91 -14.52
C TRP A 60 8.77 16.00 -13.13
N VAL A 61 8.24 15.23 -12.20
CA VAL A 61 8.88 14.95 -10.91
C VAL A 61 9.72 13.69 -11.03
N GLY A 62 11.04 13.83 -11.04
CA GLY A 62 11.97 12.70 -11.00
C GLY A 62 11.99 12.06 -9.60
N VAL A 63 11.92 10.75 -9.51
CA VAL A 63 11.93 10.00 -8.23
C VAL A 63 13.02 8.93 -8.25
N ASP A 64 14.10 9.18 -7.51
CA ASP A 64 15.21 8.26 -7.25
C ASP A 64 14.90 7.35 -6.05
N ARG A 65 15.14 6.04 -6.13
CA ARG A 65 14.75 5.05 -5.11
C ARG A 65 15.97 4.33 -4.53
N GLY A 66 16.30 4.60 -3.27
CA GLY A 66 17.50 4.12 -2.57
C GLY A 66 17.26 3.29 -1.28
N ILE A 67 18.35 2.72 -0.73
CA ILE A 67 18.33 1.97 0.56
C ILE A 67 18.15 2.95 1.70
N VAL A 68 18.98 3.98 1.63
CA VAL A 68 19.16 4.98 2.66
C VAL A 68 18.00 5.98 2.57
N ASN A 69 17.72 6.44 1.35
CA ASN A 69 16.59 7.29 1.01
C ASN A 69 15.61 6.42 0.22
N LEU A 70 14.45 6.09 0.79
CA LEU A 70 13.46 5.21 0.16
C LEU A 70 12.93 5.81 -1.14
N ALA A 71 12.82 7.14 -1.19
CA ALA A 71 12.58 7.92 -2.38
C ALA A 71 13.15 9.33 -2.19
N THR A 72 13.77 9.88 -3.24
CA THR A 72 14.20 11.28 -3.32
C THR A 72 13.58 11.91 -4.55
N THR A 73 12.85 13.01 -4.40
CA THR A 73 12.24 13.72 -5.53
C THR A 73 13.21 14.77 -6.09
N SER A 74 13.07 15.11 -7.37
CA SER A 74 13.77 16.24 -8.00
C SER A 74 13.51 17.57 -7.28
N ASP A 75 12.33 17.72 -6.66
CA ASP A 75 11.95 18.87 -5.83
C ASP A 75 12.67 18.93 -4.46
N GLY A 76 13.61 18.00 -4.17
CA GLY A 76 14.40 17.97 -2.93
C GLY A 76 13.74 17.26 -1.74
N THR A 77 12.54 16.67 -1.91
CA THR A 77 11.90 15.89 -0.84
C THR A 77 12.60 14.55 -0.67
N ASN A 78 13.08 14.27 0.53
CA ASN A 78 13.78 13.01 0.85
C ASN A 78 13.00 12.17 1.87
N HIS A 79 12.52 11.01 1.42
CA HIS A 79 11.86 10.01 2.25
C HIS A 79 12.89 9.06 2.88
N GLN A 80 13.40 9.42 4.05
CA GLN A 80 14.46 8.67 4.72
C GLN A 80 14.04 7.25 5.15
N GLY A 81 14.92 6.28 4.91
CA GLY A 81 14.74 4.86 5.29
C GLY A 81 15.22 4.51 6.70
N ARG A 82 15.86 5.43 7.43
CA ARG A 82 16.50 5.16 8.73
C ARG A 82 15.56 4.51 9.76
N ARG A 83 14.31 4.98 9.84
CA ARG A 83 13.29 4.42 10.76
C ARG A 83 12.92 3.00 10.37
N LEU A 84 12.65 2.75 9.09
CA LEU A 84 12.35 1.41 8.56
C LEU A 84 13.52 0.45 8.78
N SER A 85 14.75 0.88 8.53
CA SER A 85 15.96 0.09 8.76
C SER A 85 16.18 -0.25 10.23
N ARG A 86 15.89 0.68 11.16
CA ARG A 86 15.89 0.39 12.61
C ARG A 86 14.86 -0.68 12.96
N TYR A 87 13.63 -0.53 12.47
CA TYR A 87 12.55 -1.49 12.72
C TYR A 87 12.88 -2.89 12.18
N ARG A 88 13.45 -2.99 10.98
CA ARG A 88 13.90 -4.26 10.38
C ARG A 88 14.99 -4.94 11.20
N ARG A 89 16.01 -4.20 11.62
CA ARG A 89 17.07 -4.72 12.51
C ARG A 89 16.49 -5.27 13.81
N TRP A 90 15.53 -4.56 14.41
CA TRP A 90 14.82 -5.05 15.60
C TRP A 90 14.02 -6.32 15.32
N GLN A 91 13.29 -6.40 14.20
CA GLN A 91 12.55 -7.59 13.79
C GLN A 91 13.49 -8.80 13.59
N ALA A 92 14.61 -8.61 12.90
CA ALA A 92 15.60 -9.65 12.67
C ALA A 92 16.22 -10.16 13.99
N ARG A 93 16.63 -9.24 14.88
CA ARG A 93 17.15 -9.58 16.20
C ARG A 93 16.13 -10.38 17.02
N LYS A 94 14.88 -9.92 17.09
CA LYS A 94 13.82 -10.62 17.83
C LYS A 94 13.51 -11.99 17.24
N ARG A 95 13.59 -12.14 15.91
CA ARG A 95 13.44 -13.43 15.23
C ARG A 95 14.54 -14.40 15.65
N ALA A 96 15.80 -13.96 15.62
CA ALA A 96 16.94 -14.76 16.06
C ALA A 96 16.84 -15.16 17.54
N GLU A 97 16.48 -14.23 18.43
CA GLU A 97 16.27 -14.50 19.86
C GLU A 97 15.19 -15.58 20.09
N LEU A 98 14.05 -15.50 19.38
CA LEU A 98 12.97 -16.47 19.52
C LEU A 98 13.31 -17.83 18.89
N GLN A 99 13.98 -17.84 17.74
CA GLN A 99 14.45 -19.06 17.09
C GLN A 99 15.45 -19.81 17.97
N LYS A 100 16.38 -19.11 18.62
CA LYS A 100 17.34 -19.69 19.57
C LYS A 100 16.64 -20.37 20.76
N LYS A 101 15.54 -19.79 21.28
CA LYS A 101 14.79 -20.36 22.41
C LYS A 101 14.04 -21.65 22.05
N ASN A 102 13.53 -21.76 20.84
CA ASN A 102 12.80 -22.93 20.29
C ASN A 102 11.65 -23.52 21.15
N THR A 103 11.16 -22.81 22.16
CA THR A 103 10.03 -23.26 22.98
C THR A 103 8.70 -23.14 22.22
N ARG A 104 7.65 -23.83 22.68
CA ARG A 104 6.29 -23.70 22.13
C ARG A 104 5.78 -22.25 22.17
N SER A 105 6.05 -21.52 23.27
CA SER A 105 5.70 -20.11 23.39
C SER A 105 6.51 -19.21 22.44
N ALA A 106 7.79 -19.51 22.22
CA ALA A 106 8.61 -18.79 21.25
C ALA A 106 8.13 -18.99 19.81
N ARG A 107 7.78 -20.22 19.43
CA ARG A 107 7.20 -20.54 18.12
C ARG A 107 5.85 -19.84 17.89
N ARG A 108 4.96 -19.84 18.89
CA ARG A 108 3.70 -19.07 18.83
C ARG A 108 3.97 -17.58 18.65
N ARG A 109 4.95 -17.02 19.36
CA ARG A 109 5.31 -15.61 19.23
C ARG A 109 5.94 -15.29 17.87
N LEU A 110 6.75 -16.18 17.30
CA LEU A 110 7.24 -16.05 15.91
C LEU A 110 6.07 -16.01 14.92
N ALA A 111 5.10 -16.91 15.03
CA ALA A 111 3.92 -16.93 14.18
C ALA A 111 3.11 -15.62 14.29
N SER A 112 2.85 -15.13 15.50
CA SER A 112 2.14 -13.85 15.72
C SER A 112 2.85 -12.62 15.15
N ARG A 113 4.17 -12.72 14.97
CA ARG A 113 5.02 -11.65 14.42
C ARG A 113 5.25 -11.80 12.93
N SER A 114 4.85 -12.94 12.35
CA SER A 114 4.92 -13.17 10.91
C SER A 114 4.25 -12.02 10.17
N HIS A 115 4.82 -11.67 9.02
CA HIS A 115 4.37 -10.60 8.14
C HIS A 115 4.42 -9.17 8.70
N LYS A 116 4.53 -8.92 10.02
CA LYS A 116 4.58 -7.55 10.59
C LYS A 116 5.66 -6.67 9.98
N GLU A 117 6.80 -7.26 9.62
CA GLU A 117 7.86 -6.56 8.91
C GLU A 117 7.43 -6.09 7.51
N ARG A 118 6.89 -7.04 6.73
CA ARG A 118 6.38 -6.79 5.37
C ARG A 118 5.25 -5.76 5.40
N ARG A 119 4.28 -5.92 6.30
CA ARG A 119 3.14 -5.00 6.48
C ARG A 119 3.62 -3.56 6.71
N HIS A 120 4.58 -3.38 7.62
CA HIS A 120 5.13 -2.05 7.92
C HIS A 120 5.91 -1.46 6.74
N ALA A 121 6.73 -2.26 6.05
CA ALA A 121 7.45 -1.78 4.87
C ALA A 121 6.49 -1.38 3.74
N THR A 122 5.46 -2.19 3.49
CA THR A 122 4.40 -1.90 2.53
C THR A 122 3.64 -0.63 2.91
N HIS A 123 3.30 -0.45 4.20
CA HIS A 123 2.69 0.77 4.72
C HIS A 123 3.53 2.03 4.44
N VAL A 124 4.83 1.98 4.75
CA VAL A 124 5.76 3.08 4.48
C VAL A 124 5.76 3.44 3.00
N ASN A 125 5.84 2.45 2.10
CA ASN A 125 5.77 2.70 0.67
C ASN A 125 4.43 3.26 0.23
N HIS A 126 3.32 2.83 0.84
CA HIS A 126 2.02 3.41 0.57
C HIS A 126 1.94 4.87 0.96
N ARG A 127 2.53 5.27 2.09
CA ARG A 127 2.59 6.69 2.47
C ARG A 127 3.40 7.51 1.47
N ILE A 128 4.62 7.06 1.16
CA ILE A 128 5.52 7.76 0.24
C ILE A 128 4.87 7.93 -1.13
N SER A 129 4.35 6.85 -1.72
CA SER A 129 3.65 6.92 -3.01
C SER A 129 2.42 7.82 -2.98
N LYS A 130 1.69 7.89 -1.85
CA LYS A 130 0.53 8.79 -1.70
C LYS A 130 0.96 10.25 -1.79
N GLU A 131 2.04 10.59 -1.09
CA GLU A 131 2.59 11.93 -1.02
C GLU A 131 3.13 12.39 -2.38
N ILE A 132 3.95 11.57 -3.04
CA ILE A 132 4.50 11.88 -4.37
C ILE A 132 3.40 12.09 -5.41
N VAL A 133 2.40 11.19 -5.47
CA VAL A 133 1.29 11.33 -6.44
C VAL A 133 0.44 12.56 -6.15
N SER A 134 0.22 12.89 -4.88
CA SER A 134 -0.48 14.13 -4.50
C SER A 134 0.26 15.38 -4.96
N VAL A 135 1.61 15.40 -4.86
CA VAL A 135 2.42 16.53 -5.34
C VAL A 135 2.38 16.63 -6.86
N ALA A 136 2.60 15.52 -7.56
CA ALA A 136 2.55 15.47 -9.01
C ALA A 136 1.20 15.98 -9.55
N GLN A 137 0.09 15.47 -8.99
CA GLN A 137 -1.24 15.88 -9.40
C GLN A 137 -1.51 17.36 -9.12
N ARG A 138 -1.19 17.85 -7.91
CA ARG A 138 -1.37 19.26 -7.54
C ARG A 138 -0.64 20.21 -8.49
N THR A 139 0.49 19.77 -9.03
CA THR A 139 1.32 20.61 -9.90
C THR A 139 1.13 20.33 -11.40
N GLY A 140 0.20 19.46 -11.78
CA GLY A 140 0.00 19.06 -13.18
C GLY A 140 1.21 18.35 -13.80
N ARG A 141 2.07 17.75 -12.96
CA ARG A 141 3.34 17.12 -13.38
C ARG A 141 3.21 15.60 -13.48
N GLY A 142 3.98 15.01 -14.38
CA GLY A 142 4.17 13.58 -14.49
C GLY A 142 5.16 13.06 -13.44
N ILE A 143 5.22 11.74 -13.24
CA ILE A 143 6.19 11.10 -12.35
C ILE A 143 7.18 10.29 -13.19
N ALA A 144 8.45 10.67 -13.16
CA ALA A 144 9.52 9.94 -13.83
C ALA A 144 10.22 9.02 -12.83
N LEU A 145 10.26 7.72 -13.12
CA LEU A 145 10.94 6.72 -12.32
C LEU A 145 12.16 6.16 -13.04
N GLU A 146 13.25 5.95 -12.31
CA GLU A 146 14.40 5.20 -12.81
C GLU A 146 14.08 3.71 -13.01
N GLN A 147 14.66 3.12 -14.06
CA GLN A 147 14.56 1.69 -14.35
C GLN A 147 15.55 0.91 -13.48
N LEU A 148 14.99 0.17 -12.51
CA LEU A 148 15.77 -0.63 -11.53
C LEU A 148 15.74 -2.13 -11.80
N ASP A 149 15.15 -2.57 -12.92
CA ASP A 149 15.14 -3.98 -13.31
C ASP A 149 16.58 -4.46 -13.57
N GLY A 150 16.88 -5.69 -13.18
CA GLY A 150 18.23 -6.25 -13.36
C GLY A 150 19.30 -5.78 -12.37
N ILE A 151 18.97 -4.92 -11.38
CA ILE A 151 19.98 -4.40 -10.44
C ILE A 151 20.57 -5.48 -9.53
N ARG A 152 19.83 -6.57 -9.27
CA ARG A 152 20.28 -7.63 -8.35
C ARG A 152 21.27 -8.57 -9.02
N GLU A 153 21.20 -8.68 -10.33
CA GLU A 153 22.02 -9.50 -11.21
C GLU A 153 23.35 -8.81 -11.51
N ARG A 154 23.34 -7.47 -11.65
CA ARG A 154 24.53 -6.68 -12.01
C ARG A 154 25.45 -6.30 -10.86
N VAL A 155 24.99 -6.35 -9.60
CA VAL A 155 25.79 -5.89 -8.44
C VAL A 155 26.26 -7.08 -7.59
N ARG A 156 27.58 -7.28 -7.50
CA ARG A 156 28.20 -8.28 -6.62
C ARG A 156 28.31 -7.75 -5.19
N LEU A 157 27.45 -8.21 -4.29
CA LEU A 157 27.32 -7.66 -2.94
C LEU A 157 27.84 -8.62 -1.86
N ARG A 158 28.37 -8.02 -0.79
CA ARG A 158 28.69 -8.75 0.44
C ARG A 158 27.42 -9.29 1.11
N ARG A 159 27.57 -10.32 1.94
CA ARG A 159 26.47 -11.09 2.54
C ARG A 159 25.48 -10.22 3.35
N ASP A 160 26.01 -9.24 4.07
CA ASP A 160 25.29 -8.24 4.86
C ASP A 160 24.50 -7.25 3.98
N GLN A 161 25.11 -6.78 2.90
CA GLN A 161 24.44 -5.92 1.91
C GLN A 161 23.34 -6.68 1.15
N ARG A 162 23.53 -7.97 0.88
CA ARG A 162 22.54 -8.83 0.20
C ARG A 162 21.23 -8.94 0.98
N ALA A 163 21.27 -9.06 2.31
CA ALA A 163 20.08 -9.08 3.15
C ALA A 163 19.30 -7.75 3.11
N THR A 164 20.04 -6.64 3.04
CA THR A 164 19.47 -5.30 2.90
C THR A 164 18.79 -5.12 1.54
N LEU A 165 19.42 -5.65 0.47
CA LEU A 165 18.89 -5.62 -0.89
C LEU A 165 17.72 -6.59 -1.15
N SER A 166 17.74 -7.77 -0.54
CA SER A 166 16.65 -8.74 -0.66
C SER A 166 15.41 -8.32 0.13
N SER A 167 15.60 -7.63 1.26
CA SER A 167 14.50 -7.04 2.03
C SER A 167 14.00 -5.72 1.44
N TRP A 168 14.65 -5.15 0.43
CA TRP A 168 14.33 -3.82 -0.10
C TRP A 168 13.01 -3.78 -0.87
N PRO A 169 12.14 -2.79 -0.60
CA PRO A 169 10.82 -2.70 -1.21
C PRO A 169 10.70 -1.72 -2.40
N PHE A 170 11.74 -1.47 -3.23
CA PHE A 170 11.66 -0.51 -4.36
C PHE A 170 10.60 -0.89 -5.40
N HIS A 171 10.45 -2.19 -5.67
CA HIS A 171 9.50 -2.68 -6.66
C HIS A 171 8.05 -2.43 -6.19
N PRO A 172 7.66 -2.76 -4.94
CA PRO A 172 6.38 -2.32 -4.39
C PRO A 172 6.15 -0.80 -4.46
N LEU A 173 7.18 0.04 -4.21
CA LEU A 173 7.00 1.49 -4.31
C LEU A 173 6.68 1.95 -5.73
N GLY A 174 7.41 1.43 -6.73
CA GLY A 174 7.14 1.73 -8.15
C GLY A 174 5.72 1.31 -8.56
N GLN A 175 5.32 0.07 -8.23
CA GLN A 175 3.95 -0.39 -8.46
C GLN A 175 2.91 0.51 -7.80
N HIS A 176 3.17 0.98 -6.57
CA HIS A 176 2.26 1.87 -5.88
C HIS A 176 2.13 3.23 -6.56
N LEU A 177 3.23 3.80 -7.05
CA LEU A 177 3.21 5.04 -7.81
C LEU A 177 2.39 4.87 -9.09
N THR A 178 2.66 3.81 -9.87
CA THR A 178 1.94 3.54 -11.12
C THR A 178 0.44 3.39 -10.91
N TYR A 179 -0.01 2.52 -10.00
CA TYR A 179 -1.46 2.30 -9.86
C TYR A 179 -2.17 3.53 -9.26
N LYS A 180 -1.51 4.31 -8.39
CA LYS A 180 -2.10 5.49 -7.76
C LYS A 180 -2.19 6.67 -8.71
N ALA A 181 -1.17 6.88 -9.53
CA ALA A 181 -1.19 7.89 -10.60
C ALA A 181 -2.37 7.62 -11.53
N ARG A 182 -2.46 6.39 -12.08
CA ARG A 182 -3.58 5.97 -12.93
C ARG A 182 -4.95 6.16 -12.28
N ARG A 183 -5.09 5.78 -11.00
CA ARG A 183 -6.37 5.91 -10.28
C ARG A 183 -6.80 7.34 -10.03
N ILE A 184 -5.84 8.26 -9.96
CA ILE A 184 -6.10 9.68 -9.80
C ILE A 184 -6.45 10.31 -11.16
N GLU A 185 -5.73 9.92 -12.21
CA GLU A 185 -6.04 10.30 -13.60
C GLU A 185 -7.48 9.87 -13.95
N MET A 186 -7.92 8.69 -13.49
CA MET A 186 -9.30 8.16 -13.65
C MET A 186 -10.43 9.06 -13.08
N GLN A 187 -10.12 10.07 -12.26
CA GLN A 187 -11.16 10.89 -11.61
C GLN A 187 -11.57 12.14 -12.39
N GLY A 188 -11.06 12.32 -13.62
CA GLY A 188 -11.69 13.13 -14.66
C GLY A 188 -10.78 14.15 -15.34
N PRO A 189 -11.27 14.81 -16.39
CA PRO A 189 -10.69 16.08 -16.83
C PRO A 189 -10.97 17.13 -15.74
N TRP A 190 -9.92 17.70 -15.18
CA TRP A 190 -10.01 18.73 -14.13
C TRP A 190 -10.12 20.11 -14.77
N LYS A 191 -11.12 20.91 -14.37
CA LYS A 191 -11.30 22.26 -14.91
C LYS A 191 -10.39 23.29 -14.24
N ASP A 192 -10.05 23.06 -12.97
CA ASP A 192 -9.28 23.97 -12.14
C ASP A 192 -8.52 23.21 -11.04
N PHE A 193 -7.58 23.90 -10.40
CA PHE A 193 -6.74 23.38 -9.32
C PHE A 193 -7.55 23.01 -8.07
N ASP A 194 -8.63 23.72 -7.76
CA ASP A 194 -9.44 23.44 -6.58
C ASP A 194 -10.17 22.10 -6.69
N GLN A 195 -10.59 21.71 -7.90
CA GLN A 195 -11.16 20.38 -8.15
C GLN A 195 -10.13 19.28 -7.92
N VAL A 196 -8.89 19.50 -8.36
CA VAL A 196 -7.76 18.61 -8.10
C VAL A 196 -7.52 18.47 -6.60
N GLU A 197 -7.41 19.58 -5.86
CA GLU A 197 -7.18 19.53 -4.42
C GLU A 197 -8.31 18.84 -3.66
N ARG A 198 -9.57 19.14 -3.99
CA ARG A 198 -10.72 18.44 -3.38
C ARG A 198 -10.71 16.94 -3.68
N ALA A 199 -10.36 16.55 -4.90
CA ALA A 199 -10.27 15.13 -5.28
C ALA A 199 -9.12 14.43 -4.55
N ILE A 200 -7.94 15.06 -4.47
CA ILE A 200 -6.82 14.59 -3.66
C ILE A 200 -7.26 14.43 -2.22
N PHE A 201 -7.90 15.44 -1.62
CA PHE A 201 -8.32 15.41 -0.23
C PHE A 201 -9.31 14.27 0.03
N ARG A 202 -10.32 14.10 -0.82
CA ARG A 202 -11.27 12.97 -0.73
C ARG A 202 -10.55 11.63 -0.84
N TRP A 203 -9.68 11.50 -1.84
CA TRP A 203 -8.92 10.27 -2.06
C TRP A 203 -7.98 9.95 -0.90
N VAL A 204 -7.24 10.94 -0.39
CA VAL A 204 -6.33 10.81 0.77
C VAL A 204 -7.11 10.46 2.02
N THR A 205 -8.27 11.08 2.24
CA THR A 205 -9.14 10.81 3.38
C THR A 205 -9.68 9.38 3.33
N TRP A 206 -10.34 9.00 2.21
CA TRP A 206 -10.77 7.62 1.99
C TRP A 206 -9.62 6.63 2.15
N TYR A 207 -8.44 6.94 1.57
CA TYR A 207 -7.27 6.06 1.65
C TYR A 207 -6.84 5.82 3.09
N ASN A 208 -6.86 6.84 3.96
CA ASN A 208 -6.35 6.70 5.32
C ASN A 208 -7.40 6.17 6.30
N GLU A 209 -8.64 6.63 6.17
CA GLU A 209 -9.69 6.40 7.18
C GLU A 209 -10.61 5.23 6.82
N GLU A 210 -10.80 4.93 5.53
CA GLU A 210 -11.81 3.96 5.09
C GLU A 210 -11.22 2.77 4.33
N ARG A 211 -10.13 2.96 3.58
CA ARG A 211 -9.58 1.92 2.70
C ARG A 211 -9.01 0.76 3.51
N LEU A 212 -9.71 -0.37 3.45
CA LEU A 212 -9.19 -1.62 3.97
C LEU A 212 -8.00 -2.09 3.14
N HIS A 213 -6.87 -2.30 3.81
CA HIS A 213 -5.64 -2.67 3.15
C HIS A 213 -5.25 -4.11 3.47
N SER A 214 -5.20 -5.00 2.47
CA SER A 214 -4.82 -6.41 2.68
C SER A 214 -3.45 -6.55 3.34
N ALA A 215 -2.49 -5.71 2.94
CA ALA A 215 -1.17 -5.66 3.58
C ALA A 215 -1.18 -5.10 5.00
N LEU A 216 -2.28 -4.52 5.49
CA LEU A 216 -2.40 -4.04 6.87
C LEU A 216 -3.27 -4.96 7.73
N ASP A 217 -3.76 -6.10 7.20
CA ASP A 217 -4.75 -6.99 7.85
C ASP A 217 -6.17 -6.43 7.79
N TYR A 218 -6.50 -5.78 6.67
CA TYR A 218 -7.83 -5.20 6.40
C TYR A 218 -8.29 -4.22 7.48
N VAL A 219 -7.36 -3.37 7.90
CA VAL A 219 -7.63 -2.16 8.67
C VAL A 219 -7.23 -0.93 7.83
N PRO A 220 -7.88 0.23 8.06
CA PRO A 220 -7.45 1.48 7.45
C PRO A 220 -6.02 1.87 7.87
N PRO A 221 -5.24 2.53 6.99
CA PRO A 221 -3.91 3.03 7.30
C PRO A 221 -3.84 3.89 8.58
N ALA A 222 -4.83 4.74 8.85
CA ALA A 222 -4.86 5.56 10.06
C ALA A 222 -5.00 4.72 11.35
N GLU A 223 -5.84 3.69 11.31
CA GLU A 223 -5.99 2.73 12.42
C GLU A 223 -4.68 1.96 12.65
N TYR A 224 -4.07 1.46 11.57
CA TYR A 224 -2.78 0.77 11.66
C TYR A 224 -1.69 1.66 12.28
N GLU A 225 -1.62 2.94 11.88
CA GLU A 225 -0.66 3.88 12.45
C GLU A 225 -0.90 4.12 13.94
N ARG A 226 -2.15 4.36 14.34
CA ARG A 226 -2.52 4.57 15.74
C ARG A 226 -2.15 3.38 16.62
N ASP A 227 -2.45 2.17 16.17
CA ASP A 227 -2.09 0.95 16.90
C ASP A 227 -0.59 0.72 16.95
N TRP A 228 0.13 1.10 15.89
CA TRP A 228 1.57 1.02 15.84
C TRP A 228 2.24 2.02 16.80
N TRP A 229 1.76 3.27 16.86
CA TRP A 229 2.27 4.27 17.80
C TRP A 229 2.01 3.87 19.25
N ARG A 230 0.80 3.40 19.57
CA ARG A 230 0.47 2.83 20.89
C ARG A 230 1.41 1.68 21.28
N GLN A 231 1.71 0.77 20.34
CA GLN A 231 2.66 -0.32 20.57
C GLN A 231 4.10 0.17 20.78
N GLN A 232 4.51 1.29 20.18
CA GLN A 232 5.84 1.87 20.40
C GLN A 232 5.94 2.57 21.76
N GLU A 233 4.92 3.32 22.16
CA GLU A 233 4.86 4.01 23.45
C GLU A 233 4.80 3.02 24.63
N ALA A 234 4.14 1.87 24.44
CA ALA A 234 4.07 0.81 25.43
C ALA A 234 5.35 -0.03 25.56
N ILE A 235 6.37 0.16 24.70
CA ILE A 235 7.69 -0.47 24.89
C ILE A 235 8.44 0.40 25.89
N PRO A 236 8.75 -0.09 27.12
CA PRO A 236 9.55 0.68 28.07
C PRO A 236 10.87 1.04 27.40
N LYS A 237 11.25 2.32 27.46
CA LYS A 237 12.62 2.71 27.13
C LYS A 237 13.51 1.94 28.11
N SER A 238 14.26 0.96 27.61
CA SER A 238 15.30 0.34 28.40
C SER A 238 16.26 1.45 28.84
N ALA A 239 16.34 1.67 30.15
CA ALA A 239 17.40 2.45 30.76
C ALA A 239 18.77 1.85 30.43
#